data_AF-A0A965CLS7-F1
#
_entry.id   AF-A0A965CLS7-F1
#
_cell.length_a   1.000
_cell.length_b   1.000
_cell.length_c   1.000
_cell.angle_alpha   90.00
_cell.angle_beta   90.00
_cell.angle_gamma   90.00
#
_symmetry.space_group_name_H-M   'P 1'
#
loop_
_entity.id
_entity.type
_entity.pdbx_description
1 polymer ?
#
loop_
_entity_poly.entity_id
_entity_poly.type
_entity_poly.pdbx_seq_one_letter_code
_entity_poly.pdbx_strand_id
1 'polypeptide(L)' 'MITTSRQNWSLNSIVRVGFLRLRVIAVIPTPANHEPDQYALESLDGTRWYRFTPHLGIHRVDTRAIAIEPTF' A
#
# COMPACT_ATOMS: atom_id res chain seq x y z
N MET A 1 16.83 2.31 21.90
CA MET A 1 17.00 2.81 20.52
C MET A 1 16.01 2.05 19.65
N ILE A 2 14.86 2.64 19.30
CA ILE A 2 13.97 2.05 18.30
C ILE A 2 14.64 2.30 16.96
N THR A 3 15.17 1.26 16.35
CA THR A 3 15.64 1.31 14.96
C THR A 3 14.42 1.51 14.08
N THR A 4 14.10 2.76 13.77
CA THR A 4 13.19 3.15 12.68
C THR A 4 13.87 2.79 11.36
N SER A 5 14.01 1.49 11.10
CA SER A 5 14.38 1.02 9.78
C SER A 5 13.28 1.45 8.83
N ARG A 6 13.61 2.31 7.86
CA ARG A 6 12.68 2.75 6.82
C ARG A 6 12.19 1.49 6.11
N GLN A 7 10.89 1.25 6.12
CA GLN A 7 10.31 0.09 5.46
C GLN A 7 10.56 0.17 3.96
N ASN A 8 10.80 -0.98 3.33
CA ASN A 8 10.98 -1.05 1.89
C ASN A 8 9.61 -1.07 1.19
N TRP A 9 9.28 0.00 0.47
CA TRP A 9 8.03 0.15 -0.28
C TRP A 9 8.16 -0.23 -1.76
N SER A 10 9.22 -0.94 -2.13
CA SER A 10 9.40 -1.47 -3.48
C SER A 10 8.41 -2.57 -3.77
N LEU A 11 8.07 -2.77 -5.05
CA LEU A 11 7.27 -3.89 -5.53
C LEU A 11 7.73 -5.22 -4.92
N ASN A 12 6.76 -6.07 -4.57
CA ASN A 12 6.94 -7.38 -3.94
C ASN A 12 7.58 -7.38 -2.54
N SER A 13 7.90 -6.21 -1.98
CA SER A 13 8.42 -6.11 -0.61
C SER A 13 7.31 -6.31 0.41
N ILE A 14 7.67 -6.84 1.59
CA ILE A 14 6.72 -7.00 2.71
C ILE A 14 6.85 -5.79 3.63
N VAL A 15 5.73 -5.11 3.83
CA VAL A 15 5.58 -3.95 4.71
C VAL A 15 4.62 -4.26 5.84
N ARG A 16 4.78 -3.53 6.94
CA ARG A 16 3.90 -3.53 8.10
C ARG A 16 3.14 -2.22 8.16
N VAL A 17 1.82 -2.31 8.05
CA VAL A 17 0.90 -1.20 8.26
C VAL A 17 0.09 -1.48 9.51
N GLY A 18 0.46 -0.83 10.62
CA GLY A 18 -0.03 -1.19 11.95
C GLY A 18 0.37 -2.63 12.33
N PHE A 19 -0.63 -3.48 12.53
CA PHE A 19 -0.44 -4.91 12.83
C PHE A 19 -0.48 -5.80 11.58
N LEU A 20 -0.89 -5.27 10.44
CA LEU A 20 -0.99 -6.02 9.18
C LEU A 20 0.39 -6.19 8.57
N ARG A 21 0.68 -7.40 8.06
CA ARG A 21 1.82 -7.66 7.17
C ARG A 21 1.28 -7.81 5.76
N LEU A 22 1.74 -6.95 4.86
CA LEU A 22 1.20 -6.84 3.52
C LEU A 22 2.34 -6.80 2.51
N ARG A 23 2.10 -7.32 1.32
CA ARG A 23 3.03 -7.25 0.20
C ARG A 23 2.65 -6.08 -0.70
N VAL A 24 3.64 -5.29 -1.11
CA VAL A 24 3.45 -4.21 -2.07
C VAL A 24 3.26 -4.81 -3.46
N ILE A 25 2.12 -4.54 -4.09
CA ILE A 25 1.80 -5.03 -5.44
C ILE A 25 1.91 -3.96 -6.51
N ALA A 26 1.69 -2.69 -6.16
CA ALA A 26 1.89 -1.56 -7.05
C ALA A 26 2.19 -0.28 -6.24
N VAL A 27 3.00 0.59 -6.83
CA VAL A 27 3.13 1.98 -6.40
C VAL A 27 2.39 2.81 -7.44
N ILE A 28 1.36 3.50 -7.00
CA ILE A 28 0.50 4.33 -7.84
C ILE A 28 0.95 5.77 -7.61
N PRO A 29 1.71 6.35 -8.54
CA PRO A 29 1.97 7.78 -8.46
C PRO A 29 0.65 8.52 -8.61
N THR A 30 0.45 9.58 -7.82
CA THR A 30 -0.69 10.51 -7.93
C THR A 30 -0.24 11.80 -8.60
N PRO A 31 -0.01 11.81 -9.94
CA PRO A 31 0.52 12.96 -10.66
C PRO A 31 -0.60 13.97 -10.96
N ALA A 32 -1.02 14.75 -9.96
CA ALA A 32 -1.86 15.94 -10.17
C ALA A 32 -2.14 16.76 -8.91
N ASN A 33 -2.23 16.12 -7.73
CA ASN A 33 -2.86 16.74 -6.55
C ASN A 33 -1.92 17.06 -5.38
N HIS A 34 -0.60 16.95 -5.54
CA HIS A 34 0.37 17.04 -4.42
C HIS A 34 0.10 16.04 -3.27
N GLU A 35 -0.75 15.05 -3.48
CA GLU A 35 -1.06 14.00 -2.51
C GLU A 35 0.01 12.91 -2.52
N PRO A 36 0.32 12.32 -1.35
CA PRO A 36 1.34 11.29 -1.23
C PRO A 36 0.98 10.04 -2.04
N ASP A 37 2.01 9.39 -2.59
CA ASP A 37 1.85 8.18 -3.41
C ASP A 37 0.96 7.14 -2.75
N GLN A 38 0.10 6.53 -3.54
CA GLN A 38 -0.76 5.46 -3.08
C GLN A 38 -0.11 4.11 -3.33
N TYR A 39 -0.24 3.22 -2.36
CA TYR A 39 0.31 1.88 -2.41
C TYR A 39 -0.81 0.87 -2.49
N ALA A 40 -0.77 0.07 -3.54
CA ALA A 40 -1.59 -1.12 -3.65
C ALA A 40 -0.88 -2.23 -2.88
N LEU A 41 -1.59 -2.85 -1.94
CA LEU A 41 -1.09 -3.86 -1.04
C LEU A 41 -1.95 -5.12 -1.11
N GLU A 42 -1.35 -6.29 -0.87
CA GLU A 42 -2.08 -7.55 -0.70
C GLU A 42 -1.71 -8.26 0.60
N SER A 43 -2.61 -9.09 1.11
CA SER A 43 -2.29 -10.03 2.19
C SER A 43 -1.21 -11.00 1.74
N LEU A 44 -0.40 -11.51 2.67
CA LEU A 44 0.64 -12.49 2.34
C LEU A 44 0.09 -13.75 1.66
N ASP A 45 -1.16 -14.12 1.98
CA ASP A 45 -1.88 -15.25 1.38
C ASP A 45 -2.55 -14.92 0.02
N GLY A 46 -2.48 -13.65 -0.43
CA GLY A 46 -3.08 -13.21 -1.70
C GLY A 46 -4.62 -13.12 -1.72
N THR A 47 -5.29 -13.35 -0.59
CA THR A 47 -6.76 -13.43 -0.50
C THR A 47 -7.46 -12.08 -0.29
N ARG A 48 -6.71 -11.05 0.09
CA ARG A 48 -7.26 -9.73 0.44
C ARG A 48 -6.39 -8.64 -0.15
N TRP A 49 -7.02 -7.57 -0.60
CA TRP A 49 -6.35 -6.43 -1.19
C TRP A 49 -6.64 -5.17 -0.38
N TYR A 50 -5.67 -4.27 -0.38
CA TYR A 50 -5.71 -3.04 0.39
C TYR A 50 -5.11 -1.90 -0.42
N ARG A 51 -5.59 -0.69 -0.15
CA ARG A 51 -5.00 0.55 -0.60
C ARG A 51 -4.48 1.29 0.61
N PHE A 52 -3.21 1.64 0.60
CA PHE A 52 -2.59 2.44 1.64
C PHE A 52 -2.16 3.78 1.08
N THR A 53 -2.57 4.85 1.74
CA THR A 53 -2.14 6.19 1.39
C THR A 53 -1.55 6.83 2.65
N PRO A 54 -0.30 7.32 2.61
CA PRO A 54 0.30 7.99 3.76
C PRO A 54 -0.60 9.10 4.29
N HIS A 55 -0.73 9.21 5.62
CA HIS A 55 -1.61 10.15 6.33
C HIS A 55 -3.12 9.92 6.18
N LEU A 56 -3.58 9.28 5.10
CA LEU A 56 -4.99 8.96 4.86
C LEU A 56 -5.38 7.54 5.32
N GLY A 57 -4.40 6.69 5.60
CA GLY A 57 -4.61 5.39 6.21
C GLY A 57 -4.70 4.23 5.21
N ILE A 58 -5.26 3.11 5.68
CA ILE A 58 -5.40 1.88 4.90
C ILE A 58 -6.87 1.51 4.73
N HIS A 59 -7.25 1.20 3.50
CA HIS A 59 -8.60 0.77 3.14
C HIS A 59 -8.52 -0.61 2.52
N ARG A 60 -9.41 -1.52 2.94
CA ARG A 60 -9.58 -2.81 2.29
C ARG A 60 -10.42 -2.63 1.02
N VAL A 61 -10.04 -3.32 -0.05
CA VAL A 61 -10.79 -3.33 -1.31
C VAL A 61 -11.13 -4.75 -1.71
N ASP A 62 -12.21 -4.91 -2.47
CA ASP A 62 -12.76 -6.22 -2.81
C ASP A 62 -11.98 -6.94 -3.91
N THR A 63 -11.31 -6.20 -4.80
CA THR A 63 -10.58 -6.79 -5.92
C THR A 63 -9.19 -6.19 -6.08
N ARG A 64 -8.28 -6.97 -6.69
CA ARG A 64 -6.94 -6.53 -7.05
C ARG A 64 -6.94 -5.34 -8.01
N ALA A 65 -7.88 -5.31 -8.96
CA ALA A 65 -8.00 -4.24 -9.94
C ALA A 65 -8.22 -2.90 -9.24
N ILE A 66 -9.20 -2.83 -8.34
CA ILE A 66 -9.52 -1.62 -7.56
C ILE A 66 -8.34 -1.17 -6.69
N ALA A 67 -7.53 -2.12 -6.20
CA ALA A 67 -6.34 -1.78 -5.43
C ALA A 67 -5.29 -1.03 -6.25
N ILE A 68 -5.17 -1.36 -7.54
CA ILE A 68 -4.13 -0.85 -8.46
C ILE A 68 -4.63 0.39 -9.23
N GLU A 69 -5.93 0.55 -9.40
CA GLU A 69 -6.52 1.63 -10.17
C GLU A 69 -6.22 3.01 -9.55
N PRO A 70 -5.65 3.96 -10.33
CA PRO A 70 -5.51 5.35 -9.89
C PRO A 70 -6.89 5.97 -9.74
N THR A 71 -7.17 6.53 -8.57
CA THR A 71 -8.37 7.35 -8.36
C THR A 71 -8.06 8.73 -8.92
N PHE A 72 -8.75 9.13 -9.99
CA PHE A 72 -8.70 10.47 -10.57
C PHE A 72 -9.82 11.34 -10.04
#